data_AF-A0A5C3G0P7-F1
#
_entry.id   AF-A0A5C3G0P7-F1
#
_cell.length_a   1.000
_cell.length_b   1.000
_cell.length_c   1.000
_cell.angle_alpha   90.00
_cell.angle_beta   90.00
_cell.angle_gamma   90.00
#
_symmetry.space_group_name_H-M   'P 1'
#
loop_
_entity.id
_entity.type
_entity.pdbx_description
1 polymer ?
#
loop_
_entity_poly.entity_id
_entity_poly.type
_entity_poly.pdbx_seq_one_letter_code
_entity_poly.pdbx_strand_id
1 'polypeptide(L)'
;MGDAFQSQPEFFEVELGESLLSRTETLASFRELGPPDLVHVIKSTGSSARARDIGSYHYVSGVDASSSAALAAYINSLTYELDQNPGFFSSKAAYKLKSGAYCCFNAFSRVDVRVEVRIPGSVDAYVVDLRGERHETTPEIWQEVYLSALLRAILYADDANYRLAGYRKLDPISSPDAEHRFLQAAENLFFKGWQLGSDPEIQVATVVSNHLTAAILKYFGDASRYEQAVNLFEKLWAREPEVAALVARSYIGMNQEIKAVQVMHSAIRETPQSYALLHAQVDFLRAKGKFEWAAKVAKQAVNCAPSEFVTWAKLTECYIDLEQWESALYTLNSCPMRMRCSAAS
;
A
#
# COMPACT_ATOMS: atom_id res chain seq x y z
N MET A 1 26.22 -10.03 -22.31
CA MET A 1 25.66 -8.66 -22.37
C MET A 1 26.14 -7.97 -21.11
N GLY A 2 27.01 -6.97 -21.22
CA GLY A 2 27.57 -6.24 -20.07
C GLY A 2 26.82 -4.93 -19.75
N ASP A 3 25.74 -4.71 -20.48
CA ASP A 3 24.77 -3.62 -20.43
C ASP A 3 23.61 -3.94 -19.49
N ALA A 4 23.43 -5.20 -19.12
CA ALA A 4 22.35 -5.65 -18.25
C ALA A 4 22.78 -5.83 -16.79
N PHE A 5 21.87 -5.56 -15.86
CA PHE A 5 22.05 -5.91 -14.44
C PHE A 5 22.00 -7.42 -14.24
N GLN A 6 22.77 -7.93 -13.28
CA GLN A 6 22.85 -9.38 -13.03
C GLN A 6 21.56 -9.95 -12.45
N SER A 7 20.98 -9.29 -11.44
CA SER A 7 19.81 -9.79 -10.70
C SER A 7 18.57 -8.90 -10.81
N GLN A 8 18.63 -7.82 -11.60
CA GLN A 8 17.48 -6.93 -11.80
C GLN A 8 16.76 -7.28 -13.10
N PRO A 9 15.43 -7.48 -13.05
CA PRO A 9 14.65 -7.55 -14.27
C PRO A 9 14.53 -6.11 -14.82
N GLU A 10 14.90 -5.88 -16.08
CA GLU A 10 14.93 -4.53 -16.64
C GLU A 10 14.35 -4.47 -18.06
N PHE A 11 13.81 -3.30 -18.39
CA PHE A 11 13.37 -2.93 -19.72
C PHE A 11 14.33 -1.89 -20.29
N PHE A 12 14.77 -2.10 -21.53
CA PHE A 12 15.61 -1.13 -22.24
C PHE A 12 14.72 -0.14 -22.99
N GLU A 13 15.01 1.14 -22.83
CA GLU A 13 14.26 2.21 -23.49
C GLU A 13 14.65 2.32 -24.97
N VAL A 14 13.69 2.72 -25.81
CA VAL A 14 13.97 3.12 -27.19
C VAL A 14 14.50 4.55 -27.20
N GLU A 15 13.83 5.45 -26.46
CA GLU A 15 14.23 6.83 -26.26
C GLU A 15 14.58 7.09 -24.78
N LEU A 16 15.73 7.75 -24.54
CA LEU A 16 16.19 8.01 -23.17
C LEU A 16 15.16 8.85 -22.40
N GLY A 17 14.66 8.30 -21.30
CA GLY A 17 13.72 8.97 -20.40
C GLY A 17 12.25 8.78 -20.77
N GLU A 18 11.92 7.93 -21.76
CA GLU A 18 10.52 7.64 -22.13
C GLU A 18 9.69 7.11 -20.94
N SER A 19 10.31 6.32 -20.04
CA SER A 19 9.64 5.81 -18.85
C SER A 19 9.25 6.91 -17.86
N LEU A 20 10.09 7.92 -17.68
CA LEU A 20 9.83 9.06 -16.80
C LEU A 20 8.77 10.00 -17.39
N LEU A 21 8.80 10.19 -18.70
CA LEU A 21 7.78 10.95 -19.43
C LEU A 21 6.42 10.25 -19.32
N SER A 22 6.34 8.97 -19.65
CA SER A 22 5.12 8.16 -19.55
C SER A 22 4.55 8.15 -18.12
N ARG A 23 5.41 8.03 -17.09
CA ARG A 23 4.98 8.13 -15.69
C ARG A 23 4.37 9.50 -15.36
N THR A 24 4.94 10.57 -15.91
CA THR A 24 4.43 11.94 -15.69
C THR A 24 3.09 12.15 -16.36
N GLU A 25 2.92 11.68 -17.60
CA GLU A 25 1.67 11.77 -18.35
C GLU A 25 0.53 10.98 -17.70
N THR A 26 0.86 9.84 -17.08
CA THR A 26 -0.11 8.98 -16.40
C THR A 26 -0.33 9.32 -14.92
N LEU A 27 0.42 10.27 -14.35
CA LEU A 27 0.37 10.58 -12.92
C LEU A 27 -1.05 10.92 -12.41
N ALA A 28 -1.82 11.67 -13.21
CA ALA A 28 -3.21 12.04 -12.87
C ALA A 28 -4.19 10.85 -12.88
N SER A 29 -3.84 9.75 -13.54
CA SER A 29 -4.67 8.54 -13.59
C SER A 29 -4.47 7.65 -12.36
N PHE A 30 -3.39 7.82 -11.60
CA PHE A 30 -3.12 6.98 -10.41
C PHE A 30 -4.25 7.12 -9.37
N ARG A 31 -4.63 5.97 -8.81
CA ARG A 31 -5.70 5.80 -7.81
C ARG A 31 -5.18 5.00 -6.63
N GLU A 32 -5.89 5.09 -5.50
CA GLU A 32 -5.56 4.38 -4.28
C GLU A 32 -4.09 4.58 -3.89
N LEU A 33 -3.33 3.52 -3.59
CA LEU A 33 -1.92 3.60 -3.24
C LEU A 33 -0.98 3.89 -4.43
N GLY A 34 -1.50 3.87 -5.67
CA GLY A 34 -0.72 4.08 -6.89
C GLY A 34 0.11 2.87 -7.35
N PRO A 35 0.91 3.04 -8.42
CA PRO A 35 1.73 1.96 -8.97
C PRO A 35 2.97 1.68 -8.11
N PRO A 36 3.67 0.55 -8.35
CA PRO A 36 4.99 0.33 -7.81
C PRO A 36 5.98 1.47 -8.13
N ASP A 37 7.05 1.52 -7.36
CA ASP A 37 8.08 2.53 -7.56
C ASP A 37 8.85 2.25 -8.84
N LEU A 38 9.18 3.30 -9.58
CA LEU A 38 9.90 3.22 -10.85
C LEU A 38 11.35 3.63 -10.62
N VAL A 39 12.28 2.82 -11.11
CA VAL A 39 13.70 3.15 -11.10
C VAL A 39 14.18 3.21 -12.53
N HIS A 40 14.58 4.41 -12.96
CA HIS A 40 15.21 4.65 -14.25
C HIS A 40 16.71 4.81 -14.07
N VAL A 41 17.50 4.28 -15.00
CA VAL A 41 18.96 4.39 -15.00
C VAL A 41 19.50 4.68 -16.38
N ILE A 42 20.59 5.44 -16.45
CA ILE A 42 21.38 5.65 -17.65
C ILE A 42 22.75 5.00 -17.46
N LYS A 43 23.08 4.10 -18.36
CA LYS A 43 24.35 3.38 -18.41
C LYS A 43 25.17 3.90 -19.59
N SER A 44 26.48 4.08 -19.40
CA SER A 44 27.36 4.65 -20.43
C SER A 44 28.64 3.85 -20.58
N THR A 45 29.16 3.73 -21.80
CA THR A 45 30.42 3.03 -22.10
C THR A 45 31.68 3.87 -21.84
N GLY A 46 31.55 5.10 -21.32
CA GLY A 46 32.68 5.96 -20.96
C GLY A 46 32.37 7.45 -21.04
N SER A 47 33.40 8.30 -20.94
CA SER A 47 33.28 9.78 -20.94
C SER A 47 33.64 10.44 -22.27
N SER A 48 33.89 9.66 -23.34
CA SER A 48 34.29 10.18 -24.64
C SER A 48 33.10 10.66 -25.49
N ALA A 49 33.34 11.48 -26.51
CA ALA A 49 32.30 11.91 -27.47
C ALA A 49 31.64 10.76 -28.28
N ARG A 50 32.17 9.53 -28.19
CA ARG A 50 31.59 8.32 -28.78
C ARG A 50 30.92 7.42 -27.73
N ALA A 51 30.76 7.91 -26.49
CA ALA A 51 30.09 7.17 -25.44
C ALA A 51 28.63 6.91 -25.84
N ARG A 52 28.22 5.64 -25.75
CA ARG A 52 26.85 5.26 -26.01
C ARG A 52 26.12 5.19 -24.68
N ASP A 53 25.13 6.06 -24.52
CA ASP A 53 24.20 6.01 -23.40
C ASP A 53 23.06 5.05 -23.73
N ILE A 54 22.67 4.24 -22.75
CA ILE A 54 21.53 3.34 -22.80
C ILE A 54 20.68 3.60 -21.56
N GLY A 55 19.38 3.80 -21.77
CA GLY A 55 18.39 3.92 -20.72
C GLY A 55 17.78 2.55 -20.44
N SER A 56 17.65 2.21 -19.16
CA SER A 56 16.80 1.10 -18.75
C SER A 56 16.04 1.44 -17.48
N TYR A 57 14.95 0.73 -17.24
CA TYR A 57 14.15 0.91 -16.04
C TYR A 57 13.59 -0.41 -15.52
N HIS A 58 13.22 -0.39 -14.24
CA HIS A 58 12.54 -1.49 -13.57
C HIS A 58 11.59 -0.98 -12.50
N TYR A 59 10.68 -1.84 -12.07
CA TYR A 59 9.78 -1.57 -10.96
C TYR A 59 10.29 -2.21 -9.68
N VAL A 60 10.10 -1.55 -8.55
CA VAL A 60 10.52 -2.08 -7.25
C VAL A 60 9.50 -1.78 -6.15
N SER A 61 9.43 -2.65 -5.14
CA SER A 61 8.73 -2.41 -3.89
C SER A 61 9.60 -2.76 -2.69
N GLY A 62 9.37 -2.09 -1.56
CA GLY A 62 10.05 -2.38 -0.30
C GLY A 62 11.41 -1.73 -0.12
N VAL A 63 11.77 -0.76 -0.96
CA VAL A 63 12.91 0.14 -0.68
C VAL A 63 12.48 1.16 0.38
N ASP A 64 13.38 1.50 1.30
CA ASP A 64 13.15 2.54 2.31
C ASP A 64 13.05 3.93 1.64
N ALA A 65 11.82 4.43 1.50
CA ALA A 65 11.53 5.75 0.93
C ALA A 65 11.46 6.87 1.99
N SER A 66 12.10 6.71 3.15
CA SER A 66 12.11 7.73 4.22
C SER A 66 13.00 8.93 3.95
N SER A 67 13.92 8.86 2.98
CA SER A 67 14.80 9.98 2.64
C SER A 67 15.40 9.86 1.25
N SER A 68 15.86 10.99 0.71
CA SER A 68 16.63 11.03 -0.54
C SER A 68 17.92 10.20 -0.48
N ALA A 69 18.58 10.17 0.69
CA ALA A 69 19.78 9.38 0.90
C ALA A 69 19.53 7.87 0.79
N ALA A 70 18.42 7.37 1.33
CA ALA A 70 18.05 5.96 1.25
C ALA A 70 17.74 5.54 -0.20
N LEU A 71 16.98 6.36 -0.94
CA LEU A 71 16.68 6.11 -2.35
C LEU A 71 17.93 6.23 -3.24
N ALA A 72 18.81 7.18 -2.97
CA ALA A 72 20.09 7.31 -3.67
C ALA A 72 21.02 6.12 -3.37
N ALA A 73 21.04 5.62 -2.14
CA ALA A 73 21.79 4.42 -1.77
C ALA A 73 21.31 3.19 -2.55
N TYR A 74 20.00 3.04 -2.76
CA TYR A 74 19.46 2.00 -3.63
C TYR A 74 19.98 2.12 -5.06
N ILE A 75 19.91 3.31 -5.69
CA ILE A 75 20.43 3.53 -7.04
C ILE A 75 21.94 3.21 -7.10
N ASN A 76 22.72 3.70 -6.13
CA ASN A 76 24.17 3.45 -6.09
C ASN A 76 24.50 1.96 -5.96
N SER A 77 23.67 1.19 -5.26
CA SER A 77 23.86 -0.27 -5.13
C SER A 77 23.79 -1.00 -6.48
N LEU A 78 23.08 -0.45 -7.46
CA LEU A 78 23.01 -1.00 -8.81
C LEU A 78 24.34 -0.92 -9.57
N THR A 79 25.29 -0.09 -9.13
CA THR A 79 26.65 -0.07 -9.70
C THR A 79 27.31 -1.44 -9.52
N TYR A 80 27.15 -2.07 -8.36
CA TYR A 80 27.71 -3.38 -8.08
C TYR A 80 27.07 -4.50 -8.91
N GLU A 81 25.83 -4.33 -9.37
CA GLU A 81 25.13 -5.27 -10.26
C GLU A 81 25.65 -5.20 -11.71
N LEU A 82 26.28 -4.08 -12.11
CA LEU A 82 26.95 -3.92 -13.41
C LEU A 82 28.39 -4.43 -13.37
N ASP A 83 29.11 -4.17 -12.28
CA ASP A 83 30.53 -4.50 -12.14
C ASP A 83 30.78 -6.01 -11.98
N GLN A 84 29.80 -6.79 -11.51
CA GLN A 84 29.90 -8.26 -11.35
C GLN A 84 29.87 -9.05 -12.67
N ASN A 85 29.96 -8.38 -13.82
CA ASN A 85 29.91 -9.00 -15.14
C ASN A 85 31.29 -9.04 -15.87
N PRO A 86 32.41 -9.53 -15.27
CA PRO A 86 33.62 -9.80 -16.02
C PRO A 86 33.49 -11.18 -16.68
N GLY A 87 32.74 -11.27 -17.78
CA GLY A 87 32.91 -12.41 -18.67
C GLY A 87 34.38 -12.49 -19.07
N PHE A 88 35.08 -13.55 -18.66
CA PHE A 88 36.52 -13.80 -18.82
C PHE A 88 37.04 -13.69 -20.29
N PHE A 89 36.14 -13.50 -21.27
CA PHE A 89 36.43 -13.31 -22.69
C PHE A 89 35.73 -12.09 -23.35
N SER A 90 35.16 -11.16 -22.58
CA SER A 90 34.41 -10.03 -23.16
C SER A 90 35.30 -8.82 -23.45
N SER A 91 35.70 -8.64 -24.71
CA SER A 91 36.39 -7.43 -25.20
C SER A 91 35.45 -6.22 -25.43
N LYS A 92 34.25 -6.22 -24.85
CA LYS A 92 33.26 -5.13 -25.02
C LYS A 92 33.49 -4.05 -23.96
N ALA A 93 33.24 -2.79 -24.35
CA ALA A 93 33.33 -1.65 -23.44
C ALA A 93 32.44 -1.86 -22.21
N ALA A 94 33.02 -1.73 -21.02
CA ALA A 94 32.29 -1.88 -19.76
C ALA A 94 31.32 -0.71 -19.59
N TYR A 95 30.03 -1.02 -19.45
CA TYR A 95 29.04 -0.02 -19.09
C TYR A 95 29.19 0.35 -17.62
N LYS A 96 29.08 1.65 -17.33
CA LYS A 96 29.04 2.19 -15.98
C LYS A 96 27.74 2.95 -15.76
N LEU A 97 27.24 2.90 -14.53
CA LEU A 97 26.07 3.69 -14.14
C LEU A 97 26.45 5.17 -14.14
N LYS A 98 25.82 5.96 -15.01
CA LYS A 98 26.06 7.40 -15.18
C LYS A 98 25.09 8.22 -14.32
N SER A 99 23.83 7.83 -14.31
CA SER A 99 22.78 8.47 -13.51
C SER A 99 21.59 7.54 -13.28
N GLY A 100 20.71 7.90 -12.35
CA GLY A 100 19.42 7.25 -12.18
C GLY A 100 18.38 8.17 -11.54
N ALA A 101 17.12 7.80 -11.66
CA ALA A 101 15.99 8.48 -11.06
C ALA A 101 15.09 7.45 -10.36
N TYR A 102 14.84 7.63 -9.07
CA TYR A 102 13.89 6.84 -8.28
C TYR A 102 12.59 7.62 -8.16
N CYS A 103 11.46 7.04 -8.58
CA CYS A 103 10.14 7.68 -8.51
C CYS A 103 9.22 6.90 -7.57
N CYS A 104 8.73 7.56 -6.53
CA CYS A 104 7.87 6.99 -5.50
C CYS A 104 6.59 7.81 -5.38
N PHE A 105 5.43 7.19 -5.60
CA PHE A 105 4.16 7.90 -5.52
C PHE A 105 3.74 8.11 -4.07
N ASN A 106 3.39 9.33 -3.68
CA ASN A 106 2.75 9.65 -2.41
C ASN A 106 1.23 9.65 -2.60
N ALA A 107 0.55 8.68 -1.98
CA ALA A 107 -0.89 8.51 -2.11
C ALA A 107 -1.72 9.51 -1.28
N PHE A 108 -1.15 10.09 -0.22
CA PHE A 108 -1.83 11.11 0.60
C PHE A 108 -1.94 12.43 -0.18
N SER A 109 -0.80 12.97 -0.59
CA SER A 109 -0.72 14.25 -1.30
C SER A 109 -0.93 14.14 -2.81
N ARG A 110 -0.99 12.91 -3.35
CA ARG A 110 -1.15 12.59 -4.78
C ARG A 110 -0.11 13.26 -5.67
N VAL A 111 1.15 13.11 -5.28
CA VAL A 111 2.32 13.64 -5.96
C VAL A 111 3.37 12.54 -6.14
N ASP A 112 4.30 12.72 -7.08
CA ASP A 112 5.38 11.77 -7.34
C ASP A 112 6.71 12.32 -6.82
N VAL A 113 7.26 11.72 -5.76
CA VAL A 113 8.57 12.09 -5.21
C VAL A 113 9.66 11.46 -6.07
N ARG A 114 10.60 12.28 -6.55
CA ARG A 114 11.69 11.85 -7.42
C ARG A 114 13.04 12.16 -6.81
N VAL A 115 13.95 11.19 -6.88
CA VAL A 115 15.35 11.34 -6.47
C VAL A 115 16.23 11.04 -7.66
N GLU A 116 16.86 12.08 -8.21
CA GLU A 116 17.84 11.99 -9.29
C GLU A 116 19.26 11.90 -8.73
N VAL A 117 20.02 10.90 -9.17
CA VAL A 117 21.42 10.69 -8.79
C VAL A 117 22.30 10.81 -10.02
N ARG A 118 23.38 11.59 -9.93
CA ARG A 118 24.43 11.67 -10.95
C ARG A 118 25.73 11.12 -10.36
N ILE A 119 26.36 10.18 -11.05
CA ILE A 119 27.51 9.42 -10.51
C ILE A 119 28.80 9.76 -11.29
N PRO A 120 29.89 10.16 -10.59
CA PRO A 120 29.92 10.74 -9.25
C PRO A 120 29.36 12.17 -9.29
N GLY A 121 28.74 12.65 -8.22
CA GLY A 121 28.27 14.03 -8.26
C GLY A 121 27.24 14.37 -7.20
N SER A 122 25.98 14.36 -7.60
CA SER A 122 24.90 15.04 -6.89
C SER A 122 23.68 14.15 -6.75
N VAL A 123 22.96 14.38 -5.66
CA VAL A 123 21.61 13.87 -5.43
C VAL A 123 20.67 15.07 -5.39
N ASP A 124 19.65 15.05 -6.24
CA ASP A 124 18.59 16.06 -6.28
C ASP A 124 17.26 15.38 -5.97
N ALA A 125 16.47 15.97 -5.08
CA ALA A 125 15.20 15.41 -4.65
C ALA A 125 14.10 16.46 -4.75
N TYR A 126 13.04 16.11 -5.47
CA TYR A 126 11.94 17.02 -5.76
C TYR A 126 10.62 16.25 -5.87
N VAL A 127 9.53 17.01 -5.89
CA VAL A 127 8.17 16.49 -6.01
C VAL A 127 7.62 16.91 -7.36
N VAL A 128 6.93 16.01 -8.05
CA VAL A 128 6.18 16.30 -9.28
C VAL A 128 4.69 16.25 -8.96
N ASP A 129 4.00 17.36 -9.18
CA ASP A 129 2.55 17.42 -8.99
C ASP A 129 1.77 16.90 -10.22
N LEU A 130 0.44 16.89 -10.12
CA LEU A 130 -0.44 16.41 -11.19
C LEU A 130 -0.35 17.22 -12.50
N ARG A 131 0.26 18.42 -12.47
CA ARG A 131 0.50 19.27 -13.64
C ARG A 131 1.87 19.04 -14.26
N GLY A 132 2.71 18.21 -13.63
CA GLY A 132 4.09 17.99 -14.02
C GLY A 132 5.06 19.06 -13.50
N GLU A 133 4.62 19.93 -12.58
CA GLU A 133 5.47 20.98 -12.01
C GLU A 133 6.36 20.44 -10.88
N ARG A 134 7.59 20.95 -10.81
CA ARG A 134 8.58 20.54 -9.80
C ARG A 134 8.49 21.42 -8.56
N HIS A 135 8.46 20.80 -7.39
CA HIS A 135 8.41 21.45 -6.08
C HIS A 135 9.46 20.87 -5.14
N GLU A 136 9.83 21.62 -4.10
CA GLU A 136 10.76 21.15 -3.07
C GLU A 136 10.12 20.08 -2.18
N THR A 137 10.95 19.14 -1.67
CA THR A 137 10.47 18.14 -0.70
C THR A 137 10.41 18.71 0.71
N THR A 138 9.42 18.30 1.49
CA THR A 138 9.33 18.61 2.93
C THR A 138 9.41 17.33 3.79
N PRO A 139 9.74 17.44 5.09
CA PRO A 139 9.73 16.28 6.00
C PRO A 139 8.38 15.53 6.05
N GLU A 140 7.28 16.26 5.92
CA GLU A 140 5.92 15.69 5.90
C GLU A 140 5.71 14.83 4.65
N ILE A 141 6.16 15.30 3.48
CA ILE A 141 6.09 14.54 2.22
C ILE A 141 6.94 13.27 2.32
N TRP A 142 8.11 13.34 2.96
CA TRP A 142 8.96 12.15 3.19
C TRP A 142 8.29 11.12 4.10
N GLN A 143 7.58 11.55 5.13
CA GLN A 143 6.82 10.63 5.98
C GLN A 143 5.64 9.99 5.23
N GLU A 144 4.91 10.78 4.44
CA GLU A 144 3.78 10.30 3.63
C GLU A 144 4.20 9.33 2.52
N VAL A 145 5.30 9.61 1.81
CA VAL A 145 5.81 8.75 0.74
C VAL A 145 6.41 7.45 1.30
N TYR A 146 7.10 7.52 2.44
CA TYR A 146 7.57 6.34 3.18
C TYR A 146 6.43 5.39 3.51
N LEU A 147 5.35 5.93 4.11
CA LEU A 147 4.19 5.11 4.45
C LEU A 147 3.49 4.61 3.19
N SER A 148 3.33 5.44 2.14
CA SER A 148 2.74 5.01 0.87
C SER A 148 3.48 3.83 0.23
N ALA A 149 4.82 3.86 0.21
CA ALA A 149 5.66 2.79 -0.31
C ALA A 149 5.53 1.49 0.49
N LEU A 150 5.53 1.60 1.83
CA LEU A 150 5.32 0.46 2.73
C LEU A 150 3.96 -0.20 2.53
N LEU A 151 2.88 0.61 2.46
CA LEU A 151 1.53 0.11 2.26
C LEU A 151 1.38 -0.61 0.92
N ARG A 152 1.96 -0.06 -0.16
CA ARG A 152 2.01 -0.74 -1.46
C ARG A 152 2.74 -2.08 -1.37
N ALA A 153 3.88 -2.12 -0.68
CA ALA A 153 4.64 -3.34 -0.51
C ALA A 153 3.87 -4.40 0.31
N ILE A 154 3.19 -4.01 1.38
CA ILE A 154 2.42 -4.93 2.22
C ILE A 154 1.17 -5.45 1.50
N LEU A 155 0.42 -4.57 0.83
CA LEU A 155 -0.89 -4.94 0.26
C LEU A 155 -0.78 -5.52 -1.14
N TYR A 156 0.00 -4.90 -2.03
CA TYR A 156 0.00 -5.24 -3.45
C TYR A 156 1.09 -6.22 -3.87
N ALA A 157 2.15 -6.42 -3.07
CA ALA A 157 3.24 -7.30 -3.48
C ALA A 157 2.77 -8.74 -3.74
N ASP A 158 1.79 -9.25 -3.00
CA ASP A 158 1.29 -10.62 -3.18
C ASP A 158 0.07 -10.73 -4.10
N ASP A 159 -0.46 -9.60 -4.57
CA ASP A 159 -1.64 -9.59 -5.43
C ASP A 159 -1.29 -10.15 -6.83
N ALA A 160 -2.04 -11.16 -7.26
CA ALA A 160 -1.86 -11.81 -8.55
C ALA A 160 -2.01 -10.82 -9.73
N ASN A 161 -2.79 -9.75 -9.55
CA ASN A 161 -2.98 -8.69 -10.53
C ASN A 161 -1.73 -7.79 -10.68
N TYR A 162 -0.80 -7.81 -9.72
CA TYR A 162 0.43 -7.02 -9.70
C TYR A 162 1.67 -7.83 -10.11
N ARG A 163 1.48 -8.93 -10.86
CA ARG A 163 2.58 -9.69 -11.50
C ARG A 163 3.10 -8.94 -12.73
N LEU A 164 3.73 -7.80 -12.49
CA LEU A 164 4.38 -7.02 -13.52
C LEU A 164 5.69 -7.70 -13.94
N ALA A 165 5.94 -7.78 -15.25
CA ALA A 165 7.29 -8.05 -15.75
C ALA A 165 8.21 -6.91 -15.30
N GLY A 166 9.49 -7.19 -15.00
CA GLY A 166 10.39 -6.14 -14.53
C GLY A 166 10.19 -5.71 -13.08
N TYR A 167 9.51 -6.50 -12.24
CA TYR A 167 9.18 -6.12 -10.86
C TYR A 167 10.03 -6.86 -9.81
N ARG A 168 10.84 -6.10 -9.08
CA ARG A 168 11.63 -6.60 -7.94
C ARG A 168 10.92 -6.33 -6.63
N LYS A 169 10.76 -7.36 -5.81
CA LYS A 169 10.19 -7.26 -4.46
C LYS A 169 11.30 -7.38 -3.43
N LEU A 170 11.38 -6.40 -2.54
CA LEU A 170 12.21 -6.44 -1.34
C LEU A 170 11.33 -6.56 -0.11
N ASP A 171 11.89 -7.06 0.99
CA ASP A 171 11.22 -7.03 2.29
C ASP A 171 11.19 -5.58 2.80
N PRO A 172 10.00 -4.96 2.93
CA PRO A 172 9.86 -3.56 3.33
C PRO A 172 10.19 -3.33 4.82
N ILE A 173 10.12 -4.36 5.66
CA ILE A 173 10.34 -4.25 7.12
C ILE A 173 11.33 -5.33 7.56
N SER A 174 12.62 -5.07 7.32
CA SER A 174 13.68 -6.04 7.54
C SER A 174 14.24 -6.08 8.97
N SER A 175 13.77 -5.23 9.88
CA SER A 175 14.28 -5.17 11.27
C SER A 175 13.23 -4.68 12.28
N PRO A 176 13.41 -4.98 13.58
CA PRO A 176 12.54 -4.45 14.64
C PRO A 176 12.50 -2.91 14.67
N ASP A 177 13.62 -2.25 14.38
CA ASP A 177 13.68 -0.79 14.31
C ASP A 177 12.87 -0.24 13.12
N ALA A 178 12.85 -0.96 11.99
CA ALA A 178 12.00 -0.61 10.85
C ALA A 178 10.51 -0.78 11.20
N GLU A 179 10.15 -1.83 11.95
CA GLU A 179 8.78 -2.04 12.42
C GLU A 179 8.33 -0.92 13.38
N HIS A 180 9.21 -0.47 14.28
CA HIS A 180 8.92 0.66 15.16
C HIS A 180 8.70 1.96 14.36
N ARG A 181 9.55 2.24 13.37
CA ARG A 181 9.38 3.40 12.46
C ARG A 181 8.08 3.33 11.67
N PHE A 182 7.69 2.14 11.20
CA PHE A 182 6.41 1.94 10.52
C PHE A 182 5.23 2.27 11.45
N LEU A 183 5.22 1.74 12.68
CA LEU A 183 4.16 2.03 13.66
C LEU A 183 4.10 3.51 14.01
N GLN A 184 5.25 4.18 14.17
CA GLN A 184 5.30 5.61 14.46
C GLN A 184 4.74 6.45 13.29
N ALA A 185 5.10 6.12 12.05
CA ALA A 185 4.54 6.79 10.87
C ALA A 185 3.04 6.54 10.72
N ALA A 186 2.59 5.30 10.98
CA ALA A 186 1.19 4.93 10.99
C ALA A 186 0.39 5.70 12.05
N GLU A 187 0.92 5.87 13.27
CA GLU A 187 0.30 6.66 14.34
C GLU A 187 0.15 8.13 13.94
N ASN A 188 1.21 8.74 13.39
CA ASN A 188 1.22 10.13 12.97
C ASN A 188 0.22 10.43 11.84
N LEU A 189 0.09 9.51 10.87
CA LEU A 189 -0.74 9.69 9.67
C LEU A 189 -2.11 9.01 9.78
N PHE A 190 -2.43 8.37 10.91
CA PHE A 190 -3.63 7.55 11.07
C PHE A 190 -4.93 8.26 10.65
N PHE A 191 -5.12 9.49 11.12
CA PHE A 191 -6.33 10.28 10.85
C PHE A 191 -6.41 10.82 9.42
N LYS A 192 -5.32 10.74 8.66
CA LYS A 192 -5.31 10.98 7.20
C LYS A 192 -5.48 9.69 6.40
N GLY A 193 -5.53 8.52 7.04
CA GLY A 193 -5.55 7.21 6.38
C GLY A 193 -6.71 7.02 5.39
N TRP A 194 -7.85 7.68 5.60
CA TRP A 194 -8.99 7.65 4.67
C TRP A 194 -8.64 8.22 3.27
N GLN A 195 -7.63 9.08 3.16
CA GLN A 195 -7.18 9.66 1.88
C GLN A 195 -6.51 8.63 0.97
N LEU A 196 -5.98 7.56 1.55
CA LEU A 196 -5.35 6.47 0.82
C LEU A 196 -6.34 5.61 0.04
N GLY A 197 -7.63 5.77 0.34
CA GLY A 197 -8.71 4.94 -0.16
C GLY A 197 -8.79 3.59 0.55
N SER A 198 -9.47 2.63 -0.07
CA SER A 198 -9.91 1.39 0.58
C SER A 198 -10.08 0.25 -0.41
N ASP A 199 -10.29 -0.96 0.11
CA ASP A 199 -10.57 -2.13 -0.72
C ASP A 199 -11.81 -1.90 -1.61
N PRO A 200 -11.89 -2.55 -2.79
CA PRO A 200 -12.95 -2.29 -3.76
C PRO A 200 -14.38 -2.51 -3.22
N GLU A 201 -14.53 -3.38 -2.23
CA GLU A 201 -15.80 -3.72 -1.57
C GLU A 201 -16.31 -2.61 -0.65
N ILE A 202 -15.40 -1.79 -0.10
CA ILE A 202 -15.72 -0.63 0.73
C ILE A 202 -16.05 0.54 -0.21
N GLN A 203 -17.23 1.14 -0.05
CA GLN A 203 -17.63 2.24 -0.93
C GLN A 203 -17.03 3.57 -0.49
N VAL A 204 -17.07 3.84 0.82
CA VAL A 204 -16.51 5.04 1.41
C VAL A 204 -15.39 4.68 2.38
N ALA A 205 -14.18 5.18 2.11
CA ALA A 205 -13.06 5.02 3.02
C ALA A 205 -13.32 5.80 4.31
N THR A 206 -13.17 5.14 5.46
CA THR A 206 -13.35 5.73 6.79
C THR A 206 -12.04 5.70 7.57
N VAL A 207 -12.03 6.24 8.79
CA VAL A 207 -10.85 6.19 9.68
C VAL A 207 -10.46 4.73 10.00
N VAL A 208 -11.44 3.83 10.02
CA VAL A 208 -11.23 2.41 10.33
C VAL A 208 -11.19 1.49 9.11
N SER A 209 -11.81 1.89 7.99
CA SER A 209 -11.84 1.13 6.74
C SER A 209 -11.06 1.86 5.65
N ASN A 210 -9.76 1.63 5.60
CA ASN A 210 -8.86 2.19 4.58
C ASN A 210 -7.63 1.29 4.40
N HIS A 211 -6.79 1.60 3.41
CA HIS A 211 -5.59 0.81 3.14
C HIS A 211 -4.55 0.82 4.27
N LEU A 212 -4.47 1.87 5.09
CA LEU A 212 -3.55 1.89 6.24
C LEU A 212 -3.96 0.87 7.30
N THR A 213 -5.23 0.86 7.70
CA THR A 213 -5.73 -0.09 8.71
C THR A 213 -5.71 -1.53 8.19
N ALA A 214 -6.04 -1.73 6.90
CA ALA A 214 -5.94 -3.02 6.23
C ALA A 214 -4.50 -3.55 6.22
N ALA A 215 -3.51 -2.71 5.89
CA ALA A 215 -2.11 -3.12 5.86
C ALA A 215 -1.57 -3.46 7.26
N ILE A 216 -1.90 -2.68 8.29
CA ILE A 216 -1.49 -2.97 9.67
C ILE A 216 -2.05 -4.33 10.11
N LEU A 217 -3.35 -4.55 9.89
CA LEU A 217 -3.98 -5.82 10.24
C LEU A 217 -3.43 -7.00 9.43
N LYS A 218 -3.14 -6.82 8.13
CA LYS A 218 -2.50 -7.84 7.29
C LYS A 218 -1.10 -8.18 7.80
N TYR A 219 -0.23 -7.18 7.94
CA TYR A 219 1.17 -7.37 8.32
C TYR A 219 1.33 -8.07 9.68
N PHE A 220 0.60 -7.61 10.70
CA PHE A 220 0.64 -8.24 12.02
C PHE A 220 -0.16 -9.55 12.08
N GLY A 221 -1.24 -9.65 11.29
CA GLY A 221 -2.11 -10.82 11.26
C GLY A 221 -1.45 -12.04 10.60
N ASP A 222 -0.75 -11.83 9.48
CA ASP A 222 -0.02 -12.89 8.77
C ASP A 222 1.06 -13.52 9.67
N ALA A 223 1.66 -12.73 10.57
CA ALA A 223 2.61 -13.21 11.58
C ALA A 223 1.98 -13.62 12.92
N SER A 224 0.65 -13.49 13.08
CA SER A 224 -0.08 -13.67 14.36
C SER A 224 0.46 -12.82 15.52
N ARG A 225 1.06 -11.65 15.22
CA ARG A 225 1.64 -10.70 16.19
C ARG A 225 0.74 -9.48 16.40
N TYR A 226 -0.49 -9.73 16.82
CA TYR A 226 -1.50 -8.67 17.00
C TYR A 226 -1.23 -7.72 18.17
N GLU A 227 -0.31 -8.04 19.09
CA GLU A 227 -0.01 -7.20 20.27
C GLU A 227 0.40 -5.77 19.88
N GLN A 228 1.25 -5.63 18.87
CA GLN A 228 1.69 -4.33 18.35
C GLN A 228 0.53 -3.54 17.75
N ALA A 229 -0.37 -4.21 17.03
CA ALA A 229 -1.55 -3.60 16.44
C ALA A 229 -2.55 -3.15 17.52
N VAL A 230 -2.80 -3.96 18.56
CA VAL A 230 -3.64 -3.59 19.70
C VAL A 230 -3.08 -2.35 20.39
N ASN A 231 -1.78 -2.36 20.73
CA ASN A 231 -1.14 -1.23 21.42
C ASN A 231 -1.25 0.08 20.63
N LEU A 232 -1.15 0.02 19.30
CA LEU A 232 -1.38 1.18 18.44
C LEU A 232 -2.84 1.63 18.46
N PHE A 233 -3.78 0.73 18.21
CA PHE A 233 -5.20 1.09 18.12
C PHE A 233 -5.81 1.51 19.45
N GLU A 234 -5.37 0.98 20.59
CA GLU A 234 -5.84 1.42 21.90
C GLU A 234 -5.46 2.88 22.20
N LYS A 235 -4.24 3.30 21.83
CA LYS A 235 -3.84 4.70 21.93
C LYS A 235 -4.73 5.61 21.07
N LEU A 236 -5.09 5.15 19.89
CA LEU A 236 -5.91 5.91 18.92
C LEU A 236 -7.39 5.91 19.29
N TRP A 237 -7.89 4.86 19.94
CA TRP A 237 -9.27 4.74 20.42
C TRP A 237 -9.65 5.86 21.39
N ALA A 238 -8.71 6.35 22.21
CA ALA A 238 -8.94 7.50 23.08
C ALA A 238 -9.32 8.79 22.33
N ARG A 239 -9.02 8.88 21.03
CA ARG A 239 -9.31 10.05 20.18
C ARG A 239 -10.51 9.84 19.26
N GLU A 240 -10.76 8.61 18.83
CA GLU A 240 -11.84 8.26 17.90
C GLU A 240 -12.51 6.94 18.33
N PRO A 241 -13.76 6.99 18.84
CA PRO A 241 -14.47 5.81 19.32
C PRO A 241 -14.61 4.67 18.31
N GLU A 242 -14.73 4.98 17.01
CA GLU A 242 -14.87 3.94 15.97
C GLU A 242 -13.66 2.99 15.89
N VAL A 243 -12.46 3.46 16.28
CA VAL A 243 -11.22 2.66 16.29
C VAL A 243 -11.32 1.43 17.19
N ALA A 244 -12.26 1.42 18.14
CA ALA A 244 -12.60 0.23 18.91
C ALA A 244 -12.90 -1.01 18.05
N ALA A 245 -13.42 -0.84 16.83
CA ALA A 245 -13.63 -1.95 15.89
C ALA A 245 -12.30 -2.63 15.52
N LEU A 246 -11.23 -1.86 15.33
CA LEU A 246 -9.89 -2.37 15.05
C LEU A 246 -9.27 -3.02 16.28
N VAL A 247 -9.45 -2.41 17.47
CA VAL A 247 -9.02 -2.99 18.75
C VAL A 247 -9.66 -4.35 18.98
N ALA A 248 -10.99 -4.44 18.81
CA ALA A 248 -11.74 -5.68 18.96
C ALA A 248 -11.26 -6.78 17.99
N ARG A 249 -11.07 -6.44 16.70
CA ARG A 249 -10.55 -7.37 15.69
C ARG A 249 -9.16 -7.88 16.05
N SER A 250 -8.27 -7.00 16.50
CA SER A 250 -6.92 -7.39 16.93
C SER A 250 -6.96 -8.28 18.19
N TYR A 251 -7.82 -8.00 19.17
CA TYR A 251 -8.00 -8.88 20.34
C TYR A 251 -8.55 -10.26 19.97
N ILE A 252 -9.47 -10.35 19.00
CA ILE A 252 -9.93 -11.64 18.46
C ILE A 252 -8.74 -12.40 17.84
N GLY A 253 -7.88 -11.72 17.07
CA GLY A 253 -6.65 -12.29 16.52
C GLY A 253 -5.66 -12.81 17.59
N MET A 254 -5.69 -12.23 18.79
CA MET A 254 -4.91 -12.70 19.95
C MET A 254 -5.60 -13.82 20.76
N ASN A 255 -6.75 -14.33 20.31
CA ASN A 255 -7.63 -15.23 21.08
C ASN A 255 -8.10 -14.63 22.43
N GLN A 256 -8.09 -13.31 22.60
CA GLN A 256 -8.59 -12.61 23.79
C GLN A 256 -10.05 -12.18 23.61
N GLU A 257 -10.91 -13.15 23.31
CA GLU A 257 -12.30 -12.94 22.92
C GLU A 257 -13.13 -12.20 23.98
N ILE A 258 -12.91 -12.49 25.27
CA ILE A 258 -13.64 -11.84 26.37
C ILE A 258 -13.37 -10.33 26.35
N LYS A 259 -12.10 -9.93 26.16
CA LYS A 259 -11.74 -8.51 26.06
C LYS A 259 -12.31 -7.89 24.80
N ALA A 260 -12.24 -8.58 23.66
CA ALA A 260 -12.85 -8.09 22.42
C ALA A 260 -14.35 -7.80 22.59
N VAL A 261 -15.09 -8.71 23.23
CA VAL A 261 -16.53 -8.53 23.50
C VAL A 261 -16.79 -7.37 24.46
N GLN A 262 -15.97 -7.21 25.51
CA GLN A 262 -16.08 -6.07 26.43
C GLN A 262 -15.85 -4.74 25.70
N VAL A 263 -14.82 -4.66 24.86
CA VAL A 263 -14.50 -3.48 24.03
C VAL A 263 -15.62 -3.18 23.05
N MET A 264 -16.13 -4.18 22.33
CA MET A 264 -17.29 -4.00 21.43
C MET A 264 -18.51 -3.53 22.19
N HIS A 265 -18.81 -4.12 23.36
CA HIS A 265 -19.96 -3.73 24.15
C HIS A 265 -19.88 -2.28 24.64
N SER A 266 -18.73 -1.85 25.17
CA SER A 266 -18.55 -0.45 25.58
C SER A 266 -18.65 0.50 24.40
N ALA A 267 -17.97 0.18 23.29
CA ALA A 267 -17.92 1.06 22.12
C ALA A 267 -19.27 1.17 21.39
N ILE A 268 -20.04 0.08 21.28
CA ILE A 268 -21.38 0.09 20.67
C ILE A 268 -22.36 0.90 21.52
N ARG A 269 -22.20 0.93 22.85
CA ARG A 269 -23.03 1.79 23.72
C ARG A 269 -22.78 3.28 23.49
N GLU A 270 -21.55 3.64 23.12
CA GLU A 270 -21.17 5.02 22.82
C GLU A 270 -21.49 5.40 21.36
N THR A 271 -21.25 4.49 20.42
CA THR A 271 -21.42 4.68 18.98
C THR A 271 -22.28 3.59 18.34
N PRO A 272 -23.60 3.56 18.63
CA PRO A 272 -24.49 2.47 18.18
C PRO A 272 -24.71 2.43 16.66
N GLN A 273 -24.33 3.50 15.94
CA GLN A 273 -24.48 3.60 14.49
C GLN A 273 -23.22 3.16 13.71
N SER A 274 -22.13 2.80 14.39
CA SER A 274 -20.92 2.37 13.72
C SER A 274 -21.09 0.95 13.15
N TYR A 275 -21.28 0.85 11.83
CA TYR A 275 -21.40 -0.45 11.16
C TYR A 275 -20.12 -1.28 11.29
N ALA A 276 -18.95 -0.66 11.44
CA ALA A 276 -17.67 -1.35 11.64
C ALA A 276 -17.63 -2.14 12.95
N LEU A 277 -18.15 -1.56 14.05
CA LEU A 277 -18.30 -2.25 15.33
C LEU A 277 -19.32 -3.39 15.25
N LEU A 278 -20.45 -3.14 14.58
CA LEU A 278 -21.48 -4.16 14.37
C LEU A 278 -20.94 -5.31 13.52
N HIS A 279 -20.12 -5.04 12.50
CA HIS A 279 -19.45 -6.06 11.70
C HIS A 279 -18.50 -6.92 12.53
N ALA A 280 -17.66 -6.30 13.37
CA ALA A 280 -16.78 -7.05 14.27
C ALA A 280 -17.58 -7.99 15.18
N GLN A 281 -18.74 -7.52 15.68
CA GLN A 281 -19.64 -8.34 16.49
C GLN A 281 -20.29 -9.47 15.69
N VAL A 282 -20.72 -9.20 14.45
CA VAL A 282 -21.29 -10.21 13.55
C VAL A 282 -20.27 -11.31 13.25
N ASP A 283 -19.05 -10.95 12.85
CA ASP A 283 -18.00 -11.91 12.53
C ASP A 283 -17.66 -12.78 13.75
N PHE A 284 -17.60 -12.19 14.95
CA PHE A 284 -17.43 -12.93 16.19
C PHE A 284 -18.59 -13.92 16.46
N LEU A 285 -19.84 -13.48 16.32
CA LEU A 285 -21.02 -14.33 16.53
C LEU A 285 -21.08 -15.49 15.53
N ARG A 286 -20.73 -15.23 14.27
CA ARG A 286 -20.65 -16.26 13.22
C ARG A 286 -19.57 -17.29 13.54
N ALA A 287 -18.38 -16.86 13.96
CA ALA A 287 -17.31 -17.76 14.38
C ALA A 287 -17.70 -18.67 15.57
N LYS A 288 -18.65 -18.23 16.41
CA LYS A 288 -19.22 -19.03 17.52
C LYS A 288 -20.46 -19.86 17.15
N GLY A 289 -20.87 -19.86 15.87
CA GLY A 289 -22.06 -20.57 15.40
C GLY A 289 -23.37 -19.97 15.92
N LYS A 290 -23.37 -18.70 16.37
CA LYS A 290 -24.57 -17.99 16.85
C LYS A 290 -25.23 -17.21 15.72
N PHE A 291 -25.59 -17.91 14.64
CA PHE A 291 -26.06 -17.32 13.38
C PHE A 291 -27.33 -16.47 13.54
N GLU A 292 -28.28 -16.91 14.37
CA GLU A 292 -29.51 -16.15 14.67
C GLU A 292 -29.24 -14.76 15.27
N TRP A 293 -28.21 -14.66 16.12
CA TRP A 293 -27.82 -13.40 16.73
C TRP A 293 -27.02 -12.56 15.74
N ALA A 294 -26.13 -13.20 14.97
CA ALA A 294 -25.38 -12.57 13.91
C ALA A 294 -26.30 -11.89 12.89
N ALA A 295 -27.36 -12.57 12.42
CA ALA A 295 -28.31 -12.01 11.46
C ALA A 295 -29.05 -10.77 12.01
N LYS A 296 -29.40 -10.76 13.31
CA LYS A 296 -30.04 -9.60 13.95
C LYS A 296 -29.12 -8.39 13.98
N VAL A 297 -27.85 -8.59 14.35
CA VAL A 297 -26.85 -7.51 14.38
C VAL A 297 -26.50 -7.06 12.96
N ALA A 298 -26.37 -7.99 12.00
CA ALA A 298 -26.12 -7.66 10.60
C ALA A 298 -27.25 -6.81 10.00
N LYS A 299 -28.51 -7.12 10.34
CA LYS A 299 -29.65 -6.28 9.95
C LYS A 299 -29.57 -4.87 10.53
N GLN A 300 -29.08 -4.73 11.77
CA GLN A 300 -28.81 -3.40 12.35
C GLN A 300 -27.70 -2.69 11.58
N ALA A 301 -26.62 -3.37 11.21
CA ALA A 301 -25.54 -2.79 10.41
C ALA A 301 -26.03 -2.27 9.05
N VAL A 302 -26.90 -3.01 8.36
CA VAL A 302 -27.56 -2.56 7.13
C VAL A 302 -28.43 -1.33 7.36
N ASN A 303 -29.19 -1.28 8.46
CA ASN A 303 -29.98 -0.08 8.79
C ASN A 303 -29.11 1.15 9.08
N CYS A 304 -27.92 0.96 9.64
CA CYS A 304 -26.96 2.04 9.92
C CYS A 304 -26.28 2.56 8.65
N ALA A 305 -25.89 1.66 7.74
CA ALA A 305 -25.23 2.02 6.49
C ALA A 305 -25.83 1.23 5.30
N PRO A 306 -27.03 1.63 4.83
CA PRO A 306 -27.73 0.92 3.75
C PRO A 306 -27.11 1.19 2.37
N SER A 307 -26.27 2.21 2.24
CA SER A 307 -25.53 2.45 1.00
C SER A 307 -24.33 1.52 0.86
N GLU A 308 -23.73 1.03 1.95
CA GLU A 308 -22.48 0.26 1.92
C GLU A 308 -22.71 -1.19 1.47
N PHE A 309 -22.02 -1.62 0.41
CA PHE A 309 -22.09 -3.00 -0.10
C PHE A 309 -21.80 -4.04 0.99
N VAL A 310 -20.77 -3.79 1.80
CA VAL A 310 -20.29 -4.74 2.80
C VAL A 310 -21.34 -5.08 3.86
N THR A 311 -22.26 -4.17 4.20
CA THR A 311 -23.31 -4.46 5.21
C THR A 311 -24.33 -5.46 4.67
N TRP A 312 -24.73 -5.29 3.41
CA TRP A 312 -25.62 -6.21 2.71
C TRP A 312 -24.98 -7.56 2.42
N ALA A 313 -23.71 -7.56 1.99
CA ALA A 313 -22.94 -8.78 1.81
C ALA A 313 -22.86 -9.59 3.12
N LYS A 314 -22.54 -8.92 4.23
CA LYS A 314 -22.46 -9.55 5.55
C LYS A 314 -23.80 -10.12 6.02
N LEU A 315 -24.91 -9.40 5.79
CA LEU A 315 -26.25 -9.90 6.09
C LEU A 315 -26.63 -11.12 5.21
N THR A 316 -26.24 -11.10 3.94
CA THR A 316 -26.45 -12.21 3.01
C THR A 316 -25.71 -13.46 3.48
N GLU A 317 -24.45 -13.31 3.89
CA GLU A 317 -23.65 -14.39 4.49
C GLU A 317 -24.33 -14.98 5.74
N CYS A 318 -24.89 -14.15 6.62
CA CYS A 318 -25.64 -14.64 7.79
C CYS A 318 -26.89 -15.43 7.41
N TYR A 319 -27.61 -15.03 6.35
CA TYR A 319 -28.78 -15.80 5.88
C TYR A 319 -28.39 -17.13 5.24
N ILE A 320 -27.24 -17.19 4.56
CA ILE A 320 -26.67 -18.43 4.04
C ILE A 320 -26.32 -19.38 5.19
N ASP A 321 -25.68 -18.88 6.26
CA ASP A 321 -25.35 -19.69 7.44
C ASP A 321 -26.60 -20.22 8.17
N LEU A 322 -27.75 -19.55 8.02
CA LEU A 322 -29.06 -19.97 8.54
C LEU A 322 -29.85 -20.86 7.56
N GLU A 323 -29.30 -21.19 6.40
CA GLU A 323 -29.97 -21.91 5.30
C GLU A 323 -31.26 -21.21 4.80
N GLN A 324 -31.37 -19.89 5.00
CA GLN A 324 -32.50 -19.07 4.55
C GLN A 324 -32.23 -18.52 3.14
N TRP A 325 -32.26 -19.41 2.15
CA TRP A 325 -31.88 -19.10 0.77
C TRP A 325 -32.71 -17.98 0.12
N GLU A 326 -34.02 -17.94 0.40
CA GLU A 326 -34.91 -16.91 -0.14
C GLU A 326 -34.53 -15.51 0.39
N SER A 327 -34.31 -15.39 1.70
CA SER A 327 -33.86 -14.15 2.34
C SER A 327 -32.48 -13.73 1.83
N ALA A 328 -31.57 -14.68 1.62
CA ALA A 328 -30.24 -14.40 1.08
C ALA A 328 -30.34 -13.82 -0.34
N LEU A 329 -31.14 -14.42 -1.22
CA LEU A 329 -31.34 -13.92 -2.59
C LEU A 329 -32.02 -12.54 -2.61
N TYR A 330 -32.99 -12.30 -1.73
CA TYR A 330 -33.63 -10.99 -1.62
C TYR A 330 -32.63 -9.90 -1.16
N THR A 331 -31.79 -10.24 -0.18
CA THR A 331 -30.75 -9.34 0.34
C THR A 331 -29.71 -9.05 -0.73
N LEU A 332 -29.29 -10.05 -1.50
CA LEU A 332 -28.33 -9.91 -2.59
C LEU A 332 -28.88 -9.00 -3.70
N ASN A 333 -30.15 -9.14 -4.08
CA ASN A 333 -30.80 -8.28 -5.07
C ASN A 333 -30.91 -6.82 -4.60
N SER A 334 -30.95 -6.60 -3.28
CA SER A 334 -31.01 -5.26 -2.67
C SER A 334 -29.63 -4.64 -2.46
N CYS A 335 -28.56 -5.40 -2.73
CA CYS A 335 -27.19 -4.99 -2.45
C CYS A 335 -26.75 -3.85 -3.39
N PRO A 336 -26.24 -2.73 -2.86
CA PRO A 336 -25.80 -1.61 -3.67
C PRO A 336 -24.53 -1.98 -4.42
N MET A 337 -24.65 -2.10 -5.74
CA MET A 337 -23.53 -2.39 -6.62
C MET A 337 -22.71 -1.13 -6.85
N ARG A 338 -21.40 -1.21 -6.61
CA ARG A 338 -20.47 -0.14 -6.94
C ARG A 338 -20.38 -0.03 -8.47
N MET A 339 -21.12 0.90 -9.07
CA MET A 339 -20.81 1.35 -10.42
C MET A 339 -19.49 2.12 -10.37
N ARG A 340 -18.36 1.43 -10.59
CA ARG A 340 -17.19 2.14 -11.10
C ARG A 340 -17.61 2.72 -12.43
N CYS A 341 -17.56 4.04 -12.59
CA CYS A 341 -17.39 4.61 -13.92
C CYS A 341 -16.11 3.96 -14.47
N SER A 342 -16.26 2.92 -15.28
CA SER A 342 -15.21 2.45 -16.17
C SER A 342 -14.94 3.61 -17.13
N ALA A 343 -14.08 4.54 -16.75
CA ALA A 343 -13.33 5.28 -17.72
C ALA A 343 -12.35 4.26 -18.31
N ALA A 344 -12.83 3.53 -19.31
CA ALA A 344 -11.96 2.97 -20.32
C ALA A 344 -11.23 4.16 -20.96
N SER A 345 -9.93 4.22 -20.76
CA SER A 345 -8.99 4.97 -21.58
C SER A 345 -7.60 4.42 -21.31
#